data_AF-Q5D9Y8-F1
#
_entry.id   AF-Q5D9Y8-F1
#
_cell.length_a   1.000
_cell.length_b   1.000
_cell.length_c   1.000
_cell.angle_alpha   90.00
_cell.angle_beta   90.00
_cell.angle_gamma   90.00
#
_symmetry.space_group_name_H-M   'P 1'
#
loop_
_entity.id
_entity.type
_entity.pdbx_description
1 polymer ?
#
loop_
_entity_poly.entity_id
_entity_poly.type
_entity_poly.pdbx_seq_one_letter_code
_entity_poly.pdbx_strand_id
1 'polypeptide(L)'
;MAICLDQVSHISHWCDTKNIPTGLLSDLLPGPVTVLLPRFPDKLQDPLNCHLNPGERRVGIRIPDSGFIRKLISALHEQTKLSSTFGNDEYSGGGHPLVLTSANLSGQPISYSN
;
A
#
# COMPACT_ATOMS: atom_id res chain seq x y z
N MET A 1 -9.44 0.34 -5.14
CA MET A 1 -7.99 0.15 -5.40
C MET A 1 -7.34 -0.61 -4.25
N ALA A 2 -6.23 -1.31 -4.50
CA ALA A 2 -5.45 -1.97 -3.46
C ALA A 2 -3.99 -1.50 -3.49
N ILE A 3 -3.27 -1.67 -2.39
CA ILE A 3 -1.84 -1.45 -2.30
C ILE A 3 -1.14 -2.74 -1.83
N CYS A 4 0.09 -2.91 -2.29
CA CYS A 4 0.97 -4.01 -1.94
C CYS A 4 2.05 -3.54 -0.96
N LEU A 5 2.24 -4.29 0.12
CA LEU A 5 3.30 -4.08 1.12
C LEU A 5 4.23 -5.30 1.21
N ASP A 6 5.42 -5.11 1.78
CA ASP A 6 6.44 -6.12 2.01
C ASP A 6 6.30 -6.85 3.36
N GLN A 7 5.79 -6.17 4.38
CA GLN A 7 5.66 -6.66 5.76
C GLN A 7 4.31 -6.31 6.41
N VAL A 8 3.81 -7.21 7.27
CA VAL A 8 2.55 -7.03 8.00
C VAL A 8 2.63 -5.86 8.98
N SER A 9 3.80 -5.63 9.57
CA SER A 9 4.04 -4.51 10.50
C SER A 9 3.85 -3.14 9.85
N HIS A 10 3.96 -3.03 8.52
CA HIS A 10 3.77 -1.76 7.82
C HIS A 10 2.28 -1.41 7.64
N ILE A 11 1.35 -2.35 7.81
CA ILE A 11 -0.09 -2.11 7.58
C ILE A 11 -0.62 -0.97 8.45
N SER A 12 -0.23 -0.92 9.73
CA SER A 12 -0.71 0.09 10.69
C SER A 12 -0.23 1.50 10.37
N HIS A 13 0.75 1.66 9.46
CA HIS A 13 1.11 2.98 8.96
C HIS A 13 0.14 3.45 7.87
N TRP A 14 -0.39 2.54 7.04
CA TRP A 14 -1.21 2.89 5.86
C TRP A 14 -2.71 2.89 6.12
N CYS A 15 -3.17 2.22 7.17
CA CYS A 15 -4.59 2.03 7.46
C CYS A 15 -4.88 2.06 8.95
N ASP A 16 -6.13 2.36 9.30
CA ASP A 16 -6.61 2.26 10.68
C ASP A 16 -6.85 0.80 11.04
N THR A 17 -6.02 0.28 11.97
CA THR A 17 -6.08 -1.10 12.47
C THR A 17 -6.58 -1.20 13.92
N LYS A 18 -7.09 -0.11 14.51
CA LYS A 18 -7.43 -0.04 15.96
C LYS A 18 -8.42 -1.13 16.42
N ASN A 19 -9.33 -1.54 15.55
CA ASN A 19 -10.39 -2.51 15.85
C ASN A 19 -10.06 -3.94 15.39
N ILE A 20 -8.81 -4.22 15.04
CA ILE A 20 -8.40 -5.54 14.54
C ILE A 20 -7.74 -6.32 15.68
N PRO A 21 -8.16 -7.57 15.94
CA PRO A 21 -7.51 -8.43 16.92
C PRO A 21 -6.01 -8.58 16.64
N THR A 22 -5.20 -8.56 17.70
CA THR A 22 -3.76 -8.81 17.60
C THR A 22 -3.51 -10.18 16.96
N GLY A 23 -2.57 -10.25 16.02
CA GLY A 23 -2.21 -11.48 15.32
C GLY A 23 -3.07 -11.83 14.10
N LEU A 24 -4.32 -11.36 14.01
CA LEU A 24 -5.22 -11.72 12.90
C LEU A 24 -4.63 -11.38 11.53
N LEU A 25 -4.00 -10.22 11.39
CA LEU A 25 -3.35 -9.85 10.12
C LEU A 25 -2.13 -10.73 9.81
N SER A 26 -1.40 -11.18 10.83
CA SER A 26 -0.26 -12.09 10.68
C SER A 26 -0.69 -13.52 10.33
N ASP A 27 -1.88 -13.94 10.75
CA ASP A 27 -2.45 -15.24 10.39
C ASP A 27 -2.96 -15.26 8.95
N LEU A 28 -3.37 -14.10 8.42
CA LEU A 28 -3.88 -13.94 7.07
C LEU A 28 -2.80 -13.59 6.04
N LEU A 29 -1.75 -12.88 6.45
CA LEU A 29 -0.73 -12.29 5.57
C LEU A 29 0.68 -12.60 6.10
N PRO A 30 1.66 -12.83 5.21
CA PRO A 30 1.60 -12.85 3.74
C PRO A 30 0.75 -14.00 3.17
N GLY A 31 0.14 -13.81 2.01
CA GLY A 31 -0.70 -14.87 1.42
C GLY A 31 -1.49 -14.47 0.17
N PRO A 32 -2.45 -15.30 -0.25
CA PRO A 32 -3.28 -15.06 -1.43
C PRO A 32 -4.43 -14.07 -1.18
N VAL A 33 -4.65 -13.69 0.09
CA VAL A 33 -5.77 -12.83 0.48
C VAL A 33 -5.46 -11.35 0.32
N THR A 34 -6.50 -10.56 0.10
CA THR A 34 -6.46 -9.10 0.15
C THR A 34 -7.44 -8.66 1.22
N VAL A 35 -6.95 -7.94 2.24
CA VAL A 35 -7.77 -7.46 3.35
C VAL A 35 -8.27 -6.05 3.04
N LEU A 36 -9.55 -5.78 3.28
CA LEU A 36 -10.12 -4.45 3.08
C LEU A 36 -10.12 -3.70 4.41
N LEU A 37 -9.33 -2.63 4.52
CA LEU A 37 -9.17 -1.88 5.77
C LEU A 37 -9.64 -0.43 5.61
N PRO A 38 -10.16 0.19 6.69
CA PRO A 38 -10.49 1.60 6.67
C PRO A 38 -9.22 2.46 6.58
N ARG A 39 -9.32 3.54 5.81
CA ARG A 39 -8.35 4.65 5.84
C ARG A 39 -8.47 5.39 7.18
N PHE A 40 -7.45 6.18 7.52
CA PHE A 40 -7.54 7.03 8.70
C PHE A 40 -8.68 8.06 8.56
N PRO A 41 -9.45 8.31 9.64
CA PRO A 41 -10.58 9.23 9.59
C PRO A 41 -10.14 10.69 9.41
N ASP A 42 -8.96 11.03 9.92
CA ASP A 42 -8.34 12.34 9.76
C ASP A 42 -7.44 12.34 8.51
N LYS A 43 -7.77 13.20 7.54
CA LYS A 43 -7.02 13.32 6.29
C LYS A 43 -5.58 13.79 6.48
N LEU A 44 -5.29 14.52 7.56
CA LEU A 44 -3.93 14.97 7.86
C LEU A 44 -3.03 13.82 8.32
N GLN A 45 -3.63 12.75 8.84
CA GLN A 45 -2.94 11.55 9.33
C GLN A 45 -2.97 10.39 8.32
N ASP A 46 -3.62 10.59 7.17
CA ASP A 46 -3.75 9.58 6.13
C ASP A 46 -2.60 9.70 5.13
N PRO A 47 -1.64 8.76 5.10
CA PRO A 47 -0.50 8.84 4.19
C PRO A 47 -0.88 8.52 2.73
N LEU A 48 -2.09 8.01 2.48
CA LEU A 48 -2.53 7.69 1.13
C LEU A 48 -3.03 8.93 0.41
N ASN A 49 -2.69 9.04 -0.87
CA ASN A 49 -3.20 10.10 -1.73
C ASN A 49 -4.74 10.17 -1.68
N CYS A 50 -5.31 11.35 -1.52
CA CYS A 50 -6.76 11.54 -1.45
C CYS A 50 -7.50 11.14 -2.74
N HIS A 51 -6.80 11.13 -3.88
CA HIS A 51 -7.29 10.66 -5.17
C HIS A 51 -7.14 9.15 -5.35
N LEU A 52 -6.47 8.45 -4.41
CA LEU A 52 -6.46 7.00 -4.41
C LEU A 52 -7.84 6.49 -3.99
N ASN A 53 -8.59 5.96 -4.96
CA ASN A 53 -9.96 5.47 -4.79
C ASN A 53 -10.95 6.56 -4.30
N PRO A 54 -11.21 7.62 -5.10
CA PRO A 54 -12.04 8.74 -4.68
C PRO A 54 -13.43 8.29 -4.23
N GLY A 55 -13.90 8.80 -3.09
CA GLY A 55 -15.24 8.51 -2.56
C GLY A 55 -15.35 7.22 -1.73
N GLU A 56 -14.31 6.38 -1.69
CA GLU A 56 -14.28 5.19 -0.84
C GLU A 56 -13.32 5.39 0.34
N ARG A 57 -13.79 5.02 1.54
CA ARG A 57 -13.05 5.20 2.80
C ARG A 57 -12.23 3.97 3.19
N ARG A 58 -12.17 2.98 2.32
CA ARG A 58 -11.43 1.74 2.51
C ARG A 58 -10.42 1.52 1.39
N VAL A 59 -9.36 0.78 1.70
CA VAL A 59 -8.32 0.39 0.76
C VAL A 59 -8.03 -1.09 0.92
N GLY A 60 -7.83 -1.79 -0.20
CA GLY A 60 -7.38 -3.17 -0.18
C GLY A 60 -5.89 -3.20 0.17
N ILE A 61 -5.49 -4.03 1.12
CA ILE A 61 -4.09 -4.29 1.45
C ILE A 61 -3.77 -5.72 1.05
N ARG A 62 -2.68 -5.89 0.31
CA ARG A 62 -2.15 -7.20 -0.07
C ARG A 62 -0.69 -7.30 0.35
N ILE A 63 -0.32 -8.44 0.92
CA ILE A 63 1.09 -8.79 1.16
C ILE A 63 1.28 -10.16 0.50
N PRO A 64 1.84 -10.21 -0.71
CA PRO A 64 1.97 -11.45 -1.43
C PRO A 64 3.04 -12.34 -0.79
N ASP A 65 2.79 -13.64 -0.71
CA ASP A 65 3.81 -14.62 -0.37
C ASP A 65 4.72 -14.89 -1.58
N SER A 66 5.46 -13.86 -1.99
CA SER A 66 6.42 -13.89 -3.08
C SER A 66 7.68 -13.15 -2.65
N GLY A 67 8.79 -13.89 -2.53
CA GLY A 67 10.08 -13.32 -2.15
C GLY A 67 10.55 -12.21 -3.09
N PHE A 68 10.28 -12.34 -4.40
CA PHE A 68 10.61 -11.30 -5.37
C PHE A 68 9.81 -10.02 -5.12
N ILE A 69 8.48 -10.11 -5.02
CA ILE A 69 7.63 -8.92 -4.86
C ILE A 69 7.93 -8.22 -3.53
N ARG A 70 8.07 -8.98 -2.43
CA ARG A 70 8.42 -8.40 -1.12
C ARG A 70 9.78 -7.71 -1.13
N LYS A 71 10.79 -8.31 -1.78
CA LYS A 71 12.12 -7.68 -1.94
C LYS A 71 12.06 -6.42 -2.80
N LEU A 72 11.27 -6.42 -3.88
CA LEU A 72 11.08 -5.25 -4.73
C LEU A 72 10.49 -4.07 -3.92
N ILE A 73 9.43 -4.32 -3.16
CA ILE A 73 8.79 -3.29 -2.31
C ILE A 73 9.75 -2.80 -1.23
N SER A 74 10.48 -3.70 -0.58
CA SER A 74 11.51 -3.36 0.42
C SER A 74 12.62 -2.48 -0.18
N ALA A 75 13.11 -2.81 -1.39
CA ALA A 75 14.15 -2.03 -2.06
C ALA A 75 13.66 -0.62 -2.44
N LEU A 76 12.41 -0.49 -2.90
CA LEU A 76 11.80 0.81 -3.19
C LEU A 76 11.67 1.68 -1.92
N HIS A 77 11.35 1.06 -0.78
CA HIS A 77 11.33 1.73 0.51
C HIS A 77 12.73 2.25 0.90
N GLU A 78 13.77 1.43 0.77
CA GLU A 78 15.14 1.82 1.08
C GLU A 78 15.64 2.98 0.21
N GLN A 79 15.35 2.94 -1.09
CA GLN A 79 15.66 4.04 -2.03
C GLN A 79 14.98 5.35 -1.60
N THR A 80 13.71 5.28 -1.18
CA THR A 80 12.97 6.46 -0.69
C THR A 80 13.64 7.05 0.55
N LYS A 81 14.08 6.21 1.50
CA LYS A 81 14.79 6.67 2.70
C LYS A 81 16.12 7.37 2.37
N LEU A 82 16.89 6.80 1.44
CA LEU A 82 18.16 7.38 1.00
C LEU A 82 17.97 8.74 0.30
N SER A 83 16.90 8.88 -0.47
CA SER A 83 16.55 10.15 -1.11
C SER A 83 16.15 11.23 -0.10
N SER A 84 15.45 10.86 0.98
CA SER A 84 15.10 11.79 2.07
C SER A 84 16.29 12.17 2.95
N THR A 85 17.43 11.48 2.89
CA THR A 85 18.64 11.95 3.61
C THR A 85 19.20 13.26 3.03
N PHE A 86 18.82 13.62 1.79
CA PHE A 86 19.22 14.87 1.13
C PHE A 86 18.16 15.99 1.18
N GLY A 87 16.98 15.74 1.74
CA GLY A 87 15.91 16.72 1.90
C GLY A 87 15.20 16.52 3.24
N ASN A 88 15.01 17.57 4.03
CA ASN A 88 14.63 17.54 5.46
C ASN A 88 13.25 16.91 5.82
N ASP A 89 12.66 16.09 4.97
CA ASP A 89 11.35 15.47 5.17
C ASP A 89 11.54 14.04 5.69
N GLU A 90 11.56 13.91 7.01
CA GLU A 90 11.63 12.63 7.73
C GLU A 90 10.29 11.87 7.61
N TYR A 91 9.97 11.35 6.43
CA TYR A 91 8.89 10.36 6.23
C TYR A 91 9.36 8.98 6.72
N SER A 92 9.63 8.90 8.03
CA SER A 92 9.97 7.64 8.71
C SER A 92 8.69 6.92 9.14
N GLY A 93 8.33 5.84 8.45
CA GLY A 93 7.48 4.83 9.09
C GLY A 93 6.80 3.81 8.18
N GLY A 94 6.55 4.14 6.92
CA GLY A 94 5.53 3.41 6.14
C GLY A 94 5.99 2.36 5.14
N GLY A 95 7.14 2.51 4.52
CA GLY A 95 7.38 1.84 3.23
C GLY A 95 7.07 2.70 2.02
N HIS A 96 7.33 2.15 0.83
CA HIS A 96 6.82 2.69 -0.43
C HIS A 96 5.81 1.67 -1.01
N PRO A 97 4.50 1.87 -0.80
CA PRO A 97 3.51 0.87 -1.18
C PRO A 97 3.37 0.85 -2.69
N LEU A 98 3.27 -0.34 -3.27
CA LEU A 98 2.96 -0.47 -4.68
C LEU A 98 1.45 -0.39 -4.88
N VAL A 99 0.98 0.64 -5.58
CA VAL A 99 -0.44 0.73 -5.93
C VAL A 99 -0.78 -0.36 -6.96
N LEU A 100 -1.69 -1.25 -6.58
CA LEU A 100 -2.29 -2.22 -7.48
C LEU A 100 -3.50 -1.58 -8.14
N THR A 101 -3.28 -1.04 -9.33
CA THR A 101 -4.36 -0.78 -10.26
C THR A 101 -4.66 -2.09 -10.96
N SER A 102 -5.93 -2.39 -11.22
CA SER A 102 -6.26 -3.44 -12.17
C SER A 102 -5.55 -3.10 -13.47
N ALA A 103 -4.69 -3.99 -13.96
CA ALA A 103 -4.29 -3.94 -15.36
C ALA A 103 -5.60 -3.94 -16.17
N ASN A 104 -5.72 -3.02 -17.11
CA ASN A 104 -6.83 -3.00 -18.04
C ASN A 104 -6.93 -4.37 -18.71
N LEU A 105 -7.85 -5.22 -18.24
CA LEU A 105 -8.01 -6.60 -18.70
C LEU A 105 -8.59 -6.69 -20.12
N SER A 106 -8.92 -5.55 -20.73
CA SER A 106 -9.54 -5.52 -22.06
C SER A 106 -8.59 -5.94 -23.19
N GLY A 107 -7.27 -5.92 -22.98
CA GLY A 107 -6.29 -6.18 -24.03
C GLY A 107 -6.40 -5.23 -25.23
N GLN A 108 -7.23 -4.19 -25.16
CA GLN A 108 -7.40 -3.23 -26.23
C GLN A 108 -6.26 -2.21 -26.15
N PRO A 109 -5.51 -1.97 -27.25
CA PRO A 109 -4.56 -0.87 -27.29
C PRO A 109 -5.30 0.44 -27.02
N ILE A 110 -4.67 1.33 -26.24
CA ILE A 110 -5.20 2.67 -26.00
C ILE A 110 -5.19 3.38 -27.35
N SER A 111 -6.34 3.47 -28.01
CA SER A 111 -6.50 4.21 -29.25
C SER A 111 -6.51 5.69 -28.92
N TYR A 112 -5.40 6.38 -29.17
CA TYR A 112 -5.39 7.82 -29.29
C TYR A 112 -6.11 8.16 -30.60
N SER A 113 -7.35 8.66 -30.50
CA SER A 113 -7.98 9.37 -31.61
C SER A 113 -7.33 10.74 -31.74
N ASN A 114 -6.68 10.98 -32.90
CA ASN A 114 -6.20 12.30 -33.32
C ASN A 114 -7.33 13.31 -33.45
#